data_AF-A0A6G5R2U2-F1
#
_entry.id   AF-A0A6G5R2U2-F1
#
_cell.length_a   1.000
_cell.length_b   1.000
_cell.length_c   1.000
_cell.angle_alpha   90.00
_cell.angle_beta   90.00
_cell.angle_gamma   90.00
#
_symmetry.space_group_name_H-M   'P 1'
#
loop_
_entity.id
_entity.type
_entity.pdbx_description
1 polymer ?
#
loop_
_entity_poly.entity_id
_entity_poly.type
_entity_poly.pdbx_seq_one_letter_code
_entity_poly.pdbx_strand_id
1 'polypeptide(L)'
;MINLASSSITRAKILEENGVKFKQFSFDFDESGVDRNLKPASYVLKVVQAKKEQFLKEYPNLKNLLFADSAVVCNGKILGKAKDKQEALYMLNLQSDNEAKIITAMIFLGEEFELINISSTIYQFAKFSQDDLNEYIKSNEWQGKAGAMMIEGFNKKYILKKIGNESTARGLNVEQLKAFL
;
A
#
# COMPACT_ATOMS: atom_id res chain seq x y z
N MET A 1 -10.33 -6.38 20.30
CA MET A 1 -10.73 -6.73 18.93
C MET A 1 -10.92 -5.43 18.18
N ILE A 2 -10.35 -5.29 16.99
CA ILE A 2 -10.45 -4.05 16.19
C ILE A 2 -11.37 -4.22 14.98
N ASN A 3 -11.76 -3.11 14.37
CA ASN A 3 -12.56 -3.07 13.15
C ASN A 3 -11.67 -2.58 11.99
N LEU A 4 -11.33 -3.47 11.07
CA LEU A 4 -10.59 -3.13 9.86
C LEU A 4 -11.56 -2.51 8.85
N ALA A 5 -11.51 -1.20 8.67
CA ALA A 5 -12.30 -0.46 7.69
C ALA A 5 -11.60 -0.49 6.32
N SER A 6 -11.49 -1.68 5.74
CA SER A 6 -10.85 -1.90 4.44
C SER A 6 -11.33 -3.19 3.81
N SER A 7 -11.59 -3.18 2.50
CA SER A 7 -11.84 -4.39 1.69
C SER A 7 -10.55 -5.15 1.29
N SER A 8 -9.37 -4.69 1.73
CA SER A 8 -8.10 -5.30 1.35
C SER A 8 -7.90 -6.67 2.01
N ILE A 9 -7.92 -7.73 1.20
CA ILE A 9 -7.57 -9.10 1.60
C ILE A 9 -6.15 -9.15 2.18
N THR A 10 -5.21 -8.42 1.57
CA THR A 10 -3.82 -8.38 2.05
C THR A 10 -3.71 -7.82 3.47
N ARG A 11 -4.42 -6.73 3.79
CA ARG A 11 -4.40 -6.14 5.14
C ARG A 11 -5.06 -7.05 6.18
N ALA A 12 -6.16 -7.71 5.81
CA ALA A 12 -6.77 -8.73 6.66
C ALA A 12 -5.78 -9.85 6.97
N LYS A 13 -5.11 -10.39 5.94
CA LYS A 13 -4.09 -11.45 6.11
C LYS A 13 -2.92 -11.01 7.00
N ILE A 14 -2.45 -9.76 6.88
CA ILE A 14 -1.40 -9.23 7.78
C ILE A 14 -1.85 -9.29 9.24
N LEU A 15 -3.10 -8.89 9.54
CA LEU A 15 -3.64 -8.94 10.90
C LEU A 15 -3.75 -10.39 11.41
N GLU A 16 -4.25 -11.30 10.59
CA GLU A 16 -4.38 -12.73 10.91
C GLU A 16 -3.01 -13.37 11.22
N GLU A 17 -2.04 -13.20 10.33
CA GLU A 17 -0.66 -13.72 10.47
C GLU A 17 0.02 -13.19 11.75
N ASN A 18 -0.42 -12.05 12.28
CA ASN A 18 0.14 -11.40 13.45
C ASN A 18 -0.68 -11.58 14.74
N GLY A 19 -1.74 -12.42 14.69
CA GLY A 19 -2.58 -12.76 15.84
C GLY A 19 -3.51 -11.64 16.30
N VAL A 20 -3.75 -10.61 15.48
CA VAL A 20 -4.64 -9.51 15.83
C VAL A 20 -6.08 -9.91 15.54
N LYS A 21 -6.95 -9.91 16.55
CA LYS A 21 -8.38 -10.18 16.36
C LYS A 21 -9.09 -8.97 15.75
N PHE A 22 -9.73 -9.15 14.60
CA PHE A 22 -10.46 -8.08 13.92
C PHE A 22 -11.77 -8.54 13.30
N LYS A 23 -12.65 -7.57 13.02
CA LYS A 23 -13.77 -7.69 12.08
C LYS A 23 -13.51 -6.80 10.88
N GLN A 24 -13.68 -7.32 9.67
CA GLN A 24 -13.46 -6.57 8.43
C GLN A 24 -14.77 -5.92 7.96
N PHE A 25 -14.67 -4.67 7.51
CA PHE A 25 -15.75 -3.91 6.89
C PHE A 25 -15.31 -3.47 5.50
N SER A 26 -16.12 -3.82 4.50
CA SER A 26 -15.98 -3.27 3.16
C SER A 26 -16.70 -1.93 3.10
N PHE A 27 -16.07 -0.94 2.48
CA PHE A 27 -16.63 0.40 2.31
C PHE A 27 -16.14 0.94 0.97
N ASP A 28 -17.06 1.49 0.18
CA ASP A 28 -16.76 2.09 -1.11
C ASP A 28 -16.25 3.52 -0.91
N PHE A 29 -14.93 3.65 -0.93
CA PHE A 29 -14.26 4.93 -0.78
C PHE A 29 -14.22 5.71 -2.09
N ASP A 30 -14.74 6.93 -2.08
CA ASP A 30 -14.57 7.90 -3.17
C ASP A 30 -13.27 8.69 -2.99
N GLU A 31 -12.30 8.45 -3.87
CA GLU A 31 -11.00 9.15 -3.88
C GLU A 31 -11.03 10.49 -4.64
N SER A 32 -12.14 10.85 -5.30
CA SER A 32 -12.21 12.00 -6.23
C SER A 32 -11.81 13.35 -5.60
N GLY A 33 -11.98 13.50 -4.28
CA GLY A 33 -11.63 14.70 -3.53
C GLY A 33 -10.15 14.83 -3.13
N VAL A 34 -9.28 13.87 -3.45
CA VAL A 34 -7.87 13.88 -3.04
C VAL A 34 -6.97 14.29 -4.20
N ASP A 35 -6.22 15.39 -4.00
CA ASP A 35 -5.25 15.88 -5.00
C ASP A 35 -4.06 14.91 -5.14
N ARG A 36 -3.91 14.35 -6.35
CA ARG A 36 -2.83 13.43 -6.72
C ARG A 36 -1.48 14.12 -6.94
N ASN A 37 -1.44 15.44 -7.01
CA ASN A 37 -0.19 16.21 -7.15
C ASN A 37 0.51 16.47 -5.82
N LEU A 38 -0.10 16.09 -4.70
CA LEU A 38 0.52 16.16 -3.39
C LEU A 38 1.81 15.32 -3.33
N LYS A 39 2.72 15.73 -2.44
CA LYS A 39 3.88 14.89 -2.11
C LYS A 39 3.42 13.49 -1.68
N PRO A 40 4.12 12.41 -2.04
CA PRO A 40 3.61 11.05 -1.83
C PRO A 40 3.17 10.71 -0.41
N ALA A 41 3.94 11.11 0.61
CA ALA A 41 3.55 10.90 2.01
C ALA A 41 2.28 11.68 2.39
N SER A 42 2.14 12.91 1.91
CA SER A 42 0.95 13.75 2.11
C SER A 42 -0.26 13.19 1.38
N TYR A 43 -0.09 12.68 0.15
CA TYR A 43 -1.15 12.04 -0.61
C TYR A 43 -1.73 10.84 0.13
N VAL A 44 -0.90 9.86 0.51
CA VAL A 44 -1.40 8.63 1.17
C VAL A 44 -2.05 8.97 2.51
N LEU A 45 -1.50 9.91 3.29
CA LEU A 45 -2.15 10.38 4.51
C LEU A 45 -3.53 10.99 4.22
N LYS A 46 -3.65 11.85 3.21
CA LYS A 46 -4.93 12.47 2.83
C LYS A 46 -5.96 11.45 2.39
N VAL A 47 -5.55 10.42 1.65
CA VAL A 47 -6.42 9.29 1.29
C VAL A 47 -6.96 8.60 2.54
N VAL A 48 -6.10 8.27 3.52
CA VAL A 48 -6.55 7.60 4.76
C VAL A 48 -7.44 8.51 5.61
N GLN A 49 -7.16 9.81 5.67
CA GLN A 49 -8.02 10.78 6.35
C GLN A 49 -9.40 10.85 5.70
N ALA A 50 -9.47 10.95 4.37
CA ALA A 50 -10.73 10.97 3.64
C ALA A 50 -11.52 9.66 3.83
N LYS A 51 -10.85 8.50 3.83
CA LYS A 51 -11.47 7.20 4.18
C LYS A 51 -12.09 7.22 5.57
N LYS A 52 -11.34 7.69 6.57
CA LYS A 52 -11.84 7.83 7.95
C LYS A 52 -13.10 8.68 7.98
N GLU A 53 -13.05 9.88 7.38
CA GLU A 53 -14.16 10.82 7.39
C GLU A 53 -15.42 10.26 6.71
N GLN A 54 -15.28 9.62 5.55
CA GLN A 54 -16.42 9.02 4.85
C GLN A 54 -16.99 7.82 5.63
N PHE A 55 -16.13 6.93 6.14
CA PHE A 55 -16.56 5.76 6.90
C PHE A 55 -17.31 6.14 8.18
N LEU A 56 -16.84 7.16 8.91
CA LEU A 56 -17.49 7.63 10.13
C LEU A 56 -18.86 8.27 9.89
N LYS A 57 -19.12 8.80 8.68
CA LYS A 57 -20.47 9.26 8.32
C LYS A 57 -21.46 8.12 8.19
N GLU A 58 -21.02 6.98 7.66
CA GLU A 58 -21.85 5.78 7.48
C GLU A 58 -21.96 4.96 8.78
N TYR A 59 -20.90 4.91 9.58
CA TYR A 59 -20.79 4.09 10.79
C TYR A 59 -20.37 4.90 12.02
N PRO A 60 -21.15 5.88 12.49
CA PRO A 60 -20.74 6.85 13.52
C PRO A 60 -20.49 6.23 14.90
N ASN A 61 -21.07 5.05 15.18
CA ASN A 61 -21.00 4.39 16.49
C ASN A 61 -19.91 3.29 16.55
N LEU A 62 -19.23 2.98 15.45
CA LEU A 62 -18.14 2.00 15.47
C LEU A 62 -16.89 2.59 16.13
N LYS A 63 -16.23 1.76 16.94
CA LYS A 63 -15.00 2.11 17.69
C LYS A 63 -13.85 1.20 17.30
N ASN A 64 -12.63 1.47 17.79
CA ASN A 64 -11.45 0.63 17.54
C ASN A 64 -11.21 0.41 16.04
N LEU A 65 -11.24 1.50 15.26
CA LEU A 65 -11.26 1.48 13.81
C LEU A 65 -9.86 1.62 13.22
N LEU A 66 -9.52 0.76 12.25
CA LEU A 66 -8.25 0.79 11.53
C LEU A 66 -8.49 1.13 10.06
N PHE A 67 -7.85 2.19 9.61
CA PHE A 67 -7.80 2.65 8.23
C PHE A 67 -6.36 2.58 7.71
N ALA A 68 -6.18 2.21 6.44
CA ALA A 68 -4.88 2.26 5.81
C ALA A 68 -4.98 2.45 4.28
N ASP A 69 -3.93 3.05 3.73
CA ASP A 69 -3.72 3.19 2.30
C ASP A 69 -2.22 3.13 1.97
N SER A 70 -1.89 2.83 0.71
CA SER A 70 -0.51 2.57 0.30
C SER A 70 -0.28 3.01 -1.14
N ALA A 71 0.87 3.63 -1.39
CA ALA A 71 1.30 4.03 -2.72
C ALA A 71 2.70 3.50 -3.04
N VAL A 72 2.90 3.06 -4.28
CA VAL A 72 4.23 2.77 -4.84
C VAL A 72 4.80 4.06 -5.40
N VAL A 73 6.05 4.35 -5.08
CA VAL A 73 6.74 5.59 -5.47
C VAL A 73 8.10 5.26 -6.08
N CYS A 74 8.36 5.76 -7.28
CA CYS A 74 9.67 5.70 -7.93
C CYS A 74 10.04 7.09 -8.43
N ASN A 75 11.27 7.55 -8.17
CA ASN A 75 11.75 8.90 -8.56
C ASN A 75 10.77 10.03 -8.18
N GLY A 76 10.17 9.94 -6.98
CA GLY A 76 9.21 10.92 -6.48
C GLY A 76 7.81 10.86 -7.08
N LYS A 77 7.56 9.99 -8.07
CA LYS A 77 6.25 9.81 -8.72
C LYS A 77 5.46 8.69 -8.07
N ILE A 78 4.19 8.94 -7.78
CA ILE A 78 3.24 7.89 -7.39
C ILE A 78 2.91 7.06 -8.63
N LEU A 79 3.11 5.75 -8.54
CA LEU A 79 2.78 4.80 -9.58
C LEU A 79 1.47 4.08 -9.24
N GLY A 80 0.42 4.39 -10.00
CA GLY A 80 -0.87 3.72 -9.91
C GLY A 80 -0.86 2.34 -10.60
N LYS A 81 -2.05 1.82 -10.90
CA LYS A 81 -2.20 0.62 -11.73
C LYS A 81 -2.02 1.03 -13.19
N ALA A 82 -1.16 0.32 -13.93
CA ALA A 82 -0.98 0.56 -15.35
C ALA A 82 -2.28 0.24 -16.13
N LYS A 83 -2.64 1.10 -17.09
CA LYS A 83 -3.82 0.94 -17.95
C LYS A 83 -3.56 0.01 -19.13
N ASP A 84 -2.31 -0.11 -19.54
CA ASP A 84 -1.88 -0.91 -20.68
C ASP A 84 -0.43 -1.42 -20.51
N LYS A 85 0.00 -2.26 -21.45
CA LYS A 85 1.34 -2.87 -21.44
C LYS A 85 2.47 -1.83 -21.55
N GLN A 86 2.25 -0.73 -22.28
CA GLN A 86 3.26 0.30 -22.46
C GLN A 86 3.50 1.05 -21.16
N GLU A 87 2.42 1.40 -20.46
CA GLU A 87 2.50 2.04 -19.15
C GLU A 87 3.11 1.10 -18.10
N ALA A 88 2.77 -0.20 -18.12
CA ALA A 88 3.39 -1.18 -17.24
C ALA A 88 4.91 -1.29 -17.48
N LEU A 89 5.35 -1.36 -18.73
CA LEU A 89 6.77 -1.33 -19.10
C LEU A 89 7.46 -0.04 -18.64
N TYR A 90 6.81 1.11 -18.82
CA TYR A 90 7.31 2.39 -18.33
C TYR A 90 7.52 2.37 -16.81
N MET A 91 6.53 1.92 -16.04
CA MET A 91 6.61 1.81 -14.59
C MET A 91 7.71 0.85 -14.13
N LEU A 92 7.89 -0.29 -14.81
CA LEU A 92 8.96 -1.25 -14.50
C LEU A 92 10.35 -0.70 -14.84
N ASN A 93 10.48 0.04 -15.94
CA ASN A 93 11.75 0.69 -16.30
C ASN A 93 12.15 1.79 -15.29
N LEU A 94 11.20 2.46 -14.64
CA LEU A 94 11.51 3.39 -13.54
C LEU A 94 12.09 2.68 -12.30
N GLN A 95 11.78 1.40 -12.11
CA GLN A 95 12.25 0.58 -10.98
C GLN A 95 13.58 -0.12 -11.27
N SER A 96 13.85 -0.46 -12.53
CA SER A 96 15.05 -1.17 -12.98
C SER A 96 16.32 -0.39 -12.63
N ASP A 97 17.30 -1.05 -12.00
CA ASP A 97 18.57 -0.43 -11.56
C ASP A 97 18.36 0.80 -10.66
N ASN A 98 17.28 0.77 -9.88
CA ASN A 98 16.82 1.90 -9.07
C ASN A 98 16.10 1.40 -7.81
N GLU A 99 15.61 2.34 -6.99
CA GLU A 99 14.77 2.03 -5.85
C GLU A 99 13.28 2.28 -6.10
N ALA A 100 12.45 1.46 -5.46
CA ALA A 100 11.04 1.71 -5.30
C ALA A 100 10.68 1.80 -3.82
N LYS A 101 9.87 2.80 -3.48
CA LYS A 101 9.43 3.07 -2.12
C LYS A 101 7.93 2.82 -2.03
N ILE A 102 7.52 1.90 -1.18
CA ILE A 102 6.12 1.72 -0.84
C ILE A 102 5.87 2.51 0.43
N ILE A 103 5.03 3.53 0.33
CA ILE A 103 4.61 4.36 1.46
C ILE A 103 3.23 3.89 1.90
N THR A 104 3.07 3.58 3.17
CA THR A 104 1.79 3.21 3.78
C THR A 104 1.46 4.21 4.87
N ALA A 105 0.26 4.78 4.81
CA ALA A 105 -0.31 5.51 5.93
C ALA A 105 -1.36 4.63 6.60
N MET A 106 -1.46 4.74 7.93
CA MET A 106 -2.55 4.17 8.70
C MET A 106 -3.05 5.14 9.76
N ILE A 107 -4.35 5.05 10.03
CA ILE A 107 -5.00 5.71 11.17
C ILE A 107 -5.68 4.62 12.00
N PHE A 108 -5.35 4.56 13.28
CA PHE A 108 -6.07 3.73 14.25
C PHE A 108 -6.77 4.63 15.27
N LEU A 109 -8.11 4.51 15.33
CA LEU A 109 -8.94 5.16 16.33
C LEU A 109 -9.13 4.20 17.49
N GLY A 110 -8.34 4.38 18.55
CA GLY A 110 -8.55 3.72 19.84
C GLY A 110 -9.74 4.34 20.60
N GLU A 111 -9.94 3.90 21.85
CA GLU A 111 -11.06 4.41 22.66
C GLU A 111 -10.92 5.89 23.03
N GLU A 112 -9.70 6.32 23.33
CA GLU A 112 -9.39 7.69 23.79
C GLU A 112 -8.26 8.36 23.01
N PHE A 113 -7.77 7.72 21.94
CA PHE A 113 -6.64 8.22 21.16
C PHE A 113 -6.79 7.96 19.67
N GLU A 114 -6.12 8.79 18.88
CA GLU A 114 -5.91 8.58 17.45
C GLU A 114 -4.42 8.39 17.18
N LEU A 115 -4.05 7.23 16.64
CA LEU A 115 -2.71 6.93 16.15
C LEU A 115 -2.66 7.19 14.65
N ILE A 116 -1.80 8.11 14.22
CA ILE A 116 -1.47 8.33 12.80
C ILE A 116 -0.04 7.84 12.58
N ASN A 117 0.14 6.91 11.65
CA ASN A 117 1.47 6.44 11.26
C ASN A 117 1.64 6.53 9.74
N ILE A 118 2.78 7.05 9.32
CA ILE A 118 3.26 6.98 7.93
C ILE A 118 4.59 6.26 7.98
N SER A 119 4.67 5.11 7.32
CA SER A 119 5.89 4.33 7.21
C SER A 119 6.18 4.04 5.74
N SER A 120 7.42 3.64 5.47
CA SER A 120 7.80 3.24 4.12
C SER A 120 8.75 2.07 4.14
N THR A 121 8.66 1.26 3.09
CA THR A 121 9.60 0.18 2.81
C THR A 121 10.21 0.41 1.44
N ILE A 122 11.53 0.40 1.37
CA ILE A 122 12.31 0.65 0.16
C ILE A 122 12.89 -0.67 -0.33
N TYR A 123 12.70 -0.95 -1.61
CA TYR A 123 13.36 -2.02 -2.33
C TYR A 123 14.34 -1.41 -3.32
N GLN A 124 15.61 -1.79 -3.21
CA GLN A 124 16.62 -1.48 -4.21
C GLN A 124 16.73 -2.66 -5.16
N PHE A 125 16.64 -2.40 -6.46
CA PHE A 125 16.63 -3.41 -7.49
C PHE A 125 17.90 -3.39 -8.33
N ALA A 126 18.35 -4.57 -8.73
CA ALA A 126 19.28 -4.70 -9.84
C ALA A 126 18.59 -4.33 -11.16
N LYS A 127 19.39 -4.12 -12.21
CA LYS A 127 18.87 -3.95 -13.57
C LYS A 127 18.03 -5.16 -13.98
N PHE A 128 16.80 -4.90 -14.42
CA PHE A 128 15.91 -5.91 -14.97
C PHE A 128 16.37 -6.35 -16.36
N SER A 129 16.37 -7.67 -16.61
CA SER A 129 16.59 -8.24 -17.93
C SER A 129 15.44 -7.88 -18.86
N GLN A 130 15.76 -7.55 -20.11
CA GLN A 130 14.75 -7.23 -21.11
C GLN A 130 13.86 -8.44 -21.45
N ASP A 131 14.44 -9.64 -21.45
CA ASP A 131 13.70 -10.87 -21.70
C ASP A 131 12.69 -11.15 -20.59
N ASP A 132 13.13 -11.02 -19.33
CA ASP A 132 12.25 -11.18 -18.18
C ASP A 132 11.13 -10.14 -18.15
N LEU A 133 11.44 -8.87 -18.49
CA LEU A 133 10.42 -7.82 -18.60
C LEU A 133 9.37 -8.18 -19.66
N ASN A 134 9.82 -8.67 -20.82
CA ASN A 134 8.92 -9.05 -21.90
C ASN A 134 8.04 -10.24 -21.51
N GLU A 135 8.60 -11.26 -20.84
CA GLU A 135 7.85 -12.40 -20.32
C GLU A 135 6.81 -11.98 -19.28
N TYR A 136 7.22 -11.18 -18.30
CA TYR A 136 6.31 -10.68 -17.26
C TYR A 136 5.17 -9.83 -17.86
N ILE A 137 5.45 -8.99 -18.85
CA ILE A 137 4.42 -8.20 -19.53
C ILE A 137 3.46 -9.08 -20.33
N LYS A 138 3.95 -10.16 -20.96
CA LYS A 138 3.13 -11.15 -21.68
C LYS A 138 2.24 -11.96 -20.74
N SER A 139 2.71 -12.26 -19.53
CA SER A 139 1.95 -13.03 -18.53
C SER A 139 0.67 -12.33 -18.03
N ASN A 140 0.59 -11.00 -18.17
CA ASN A 140 -0.44 -10.14 -17.58
C ASN A 140 -0.47 -10.13 -16.04
N GLU A 141 0.52 -10.73 -15.37
CA GLU A 141 0.59 -10.72 -13.90
C GLU A 141 0.77 -9.30 -13.33
N TRP A 142 1.21 -8.33 -14.12
CA TRP A 142 1.28 -6.91 -13.72
C TRP A 142 -0.09 -6.24 -13.55
N GLN A 143 -1.16 -6.79 -14.14
CA GLN A 143 -2.46 -6.15 -14.17
C GLN A 143 -3.02 -5.97 -12.75
N GLY A 144 -3.62 -4.81 -12.51
CA GLY A 144 -4.22 -4.47 -11.23
C GLY A 144 -3.23 -4.17 -10.10
N LYS A 145 -1.91 -4.23 -10.34
CA LYS A 145 -0.85 -3.97 -9.35
C LYS A 145 -0.30 -2.55 -9.51
N ALA A 146 -0.19 -1.83 -8.40
CA ALA A 146 0.41 -0.50 -8.38
C ALA A 146 1.89 -0.58 -8.80
N GLY A 147 2.33 0.33 -9.67
CA GLY A 147 3.66 0.29 -10.27
C GLY A 147 3.94 -0.94 -11.13
N ALA A 148 2.92 -1.71 -11.55
CA ALA A 148 3.09 -3.02 -12.18
C ALA A 148 3.95 -3.99 -11.34
N MET A 149 4.12 -3.71 -10.06
CA MET A 149 5.09 -4.35 -9.18
C MET A 149 4.52 -5.60 -8.51
N MET A 150 5.31 -6.66 -8.43
CA MET A 150 5.01 -7.88 -7.70
C MET A 150 6.25 -8.34 -6.92
N ILE A 151 6.36 -7.90 -5.66
CA ILE A 151 7.52 -8.15 -4.77
C ILE A 151 7.86 -9.64 -4.66
N GLU A 152 6.86 -10.50 -4.47
CA GLU A 152 7.07 -11.95 -4.32
C GLU A 152 7.20 -12.68 -5.67
N GLY A 153 6.88 -12.01 -6.78
CA GLY A 153 6.91 -12.54 -8.15
C GLY A 153 8.09 -11.98 -8.93
N PHE A 154 7.80 -11.32 -10.06
CA PHE A 154 8.81 -10.76 -10.97
C PHE A 154 9.95 -10.02 -10.27
N ASN A 155 9.64 -9.14 -9.32
CA ASN A 155 10.64 -8.30 -8.66
C ASN A 155 11.58 -9.11 -7.74
N LYS A 156 11.16 -10.28 -7.24
CA LYS A 156 11.85 -11.03 -6.18
C LYS A 156 13.31 -11.31 -6.48
N LYS A 157 13.61 -11.79 -7.70
CA LYS A 157 14.97 -12.15 -8.12
C LYS A 157 15.89 -10.94 -8.34
N TYR A 158 15.32 -9.73 -8.38
CA TYR A 158 16.05 -8.49 -8.60
C TYR A 158 16.27 -7.68 -7.33
N ILE A 159 15.71 -8.09 -6.18
CA ILE A 159 15.88 -7.35 -4.92
C ILE A 159 17.34 -7.48 -4.44
N LEU A 160 18.05 -6.36 -4.44
CA LEU A 160 19.38 -6.23 -3.85
C LEU A 160 19.29 -5.96 -2.35
N LYS A 161 18.32 -5.14 -1.95
CA LYS A 161 18.16 -4.72 -0.56
C LYS A 161 16.71 -4.35 -0.25
N LYS A 162 16.25 -4.72 0.95
CA LYS A 162 15.00 -4.26 1.57
C LYS A 162 15.35 -3.40 2.79
N ILE A 163 14.73 -2.23 2.91
CA ILE A 163 14.87 -1.34 4.07
C ILE A 163 13.46 -1.01 4.57
N GLY A 164 13.15 -1.38 5.82
CA GLY A 164 11.83 -1.22 6.43
C GLY A 164 11.05 -2.54 6.53
N ASN A 165 9.83 -2.46 7.07
CA ASN A 165 9.02 -3.63 7.40
C ASN A 165 8.28 -4.19 6.18
N GLU A 166 8.21 -5.51 6.07
CA GLU A 166 7.52 -6.14 4.95
C GLU A 166 6.01 -5.91 4.99
N SER A 167 5.44 -5.91 6.19
CA SER A 167 4.04 -5.55 6.47
C SER A 167 3.69 -4.17 5.87
N THR A 168 4.58 -3.18 6.02
CA THR A 168 4.42 -1.83 5.46
C THR A 168 4.37 -1.87 3.93
N ALA A 169 5.21 -2.67 3.28
CA ALA A 169 5.15 -2.85 1.83
C ALA A 169 3.87 -3.57 1.37
N ARG A 170 3.37 -4.50 2.18
CA ARG A 170 2.11 -5.22 1.93
C ARG A 170 0.87 -4.39 2.23
N GLY A 171 1.02 -3.29 2.96
CA GLY A 171 0.03 -2.23 3.09
C GLY A 171 -0.47 -1.94 4.51
N LEU A 172 0.20 -2.45 5.55
CA LEU A 172 -0.11 -2.12 6.94
C LEU A 172 1.14 -2.27 7.82
N ASN A 173 1.52 -1.22 8.57
CA ASN A 173 2.60 -1.31 9.56
C ASN A 173 2.11 -1.95 10.86
N VAL A 174 1.98 -3.28 10.83
CA VAL A 174 1.41 -4.05 11.95
C VAL A 174 2.27 -4.00 13.21
N GLU A 175 3.59 -3.82 13.06
CA GLU A 175 4.53 -3.68 14.16
C GLU A 175 4.21 -2.42 14.97
N GLN A 176 3.97 -1.29 14.29
CA GLN A 176 3.55 -0.06 14.95
C GLN A 176 2.14 -0.21 15.54
N LEU A 177 1.21 -0.85 14.82
CA LEU A 177 -0.16 -1.03 15.31
C LEU A 177 -0.17 -1.83 16.62
N LYS A 178 0.55 -2.96 16.68
CA LYS A 178 0.57 -3.86 17.84
C LYS A 178 1.14 -3.22 19.10
N ALA A 179 1.96 -2.18 18.99
CA ALA A 179 2.44 -1.44 20.16
C ALA A 179 1.32 -0.64 20.87
N PHE A 180 0.15 -0.49 20.24
CA PHE A 180 -1.00 0.29 20.73
C PHE A 180 -2.28 -0.56 20.84
N LEU A 181 -2.18 -1.89 20.66
CA LEU A 181 -3.28 -2.85 20.86
C LEU A 181 -3.13 -3.57 22.19
#